data_AF-A0ABC9YPF8-F1
#
_entry.id   AF-A0ABC9YPF8-F1
#
_cell.length_a   1.000
_cell.length_b   1.000
_cell.length_c   1.000
_cell.angle_alpha   90.00
_cell.angle_beta   90.00
_cell.angle_gamma   90.00
#
_symmetry.space_group_name_H-M   'P 1'
#
loop_
_entity.id
_entity.type
_entity.pdbx_description
1 polymer ?
#
loop_
_entity_poly.entity_id
_entity_poly.type
_entity_poly.pdbx_seq_one_letter_code
_entity_poly.pdbx_strand_id
1 'polypeptide(L)'
;MNESQIDLAHTVALGSIGDEDQRAVAEILDTDDSVLRAAFTQEVQQTREALALAATAAATTPPPALRDRLLAAIATDQAPPNTIHHSHTTFHHGNGRSSQPVRD
;
A
#
# COMPACT_ATOMS: atom_id res chain seq x y z
N MET A 1 5.63 20.75 -22.28
CA MET A 1 6.23 20.78 -20.93
C MET A 1 7.27 21.87 -20.85
N ASN A 2 7.32 22.57 -19.72
CA ASN A 2 8.40 23.49 -19.40
C ASN A 2 9.50 22.76 -18.61
N GLU A 3 10.63 23.43 -18.40
CA GLU A 3 11.81 22.89 -17.70
C GLU A 3 11.49 22.46 -16.26
N SER A 4 10.73 23.28 -15.51
CA SER A 4 10.30 22.91 -14.15
C SER A 4 9.44 21.65 -14.09
N GLN A 5 8.63 21.38 -15.12
CA GLN A 5 7.82 20.15 -15.20
C GLN A 5 8.69 18.94 -15.54
N ILE A 6 9.76 19.12 -16.30
CA ILE A 6 10.75 18.07 -16.60
C ILE A 6 11.51 17.72 -15.31
N ASP A 7 12.02 18.72 -14.59
CA ASP A 7 12.73 18.51 -13.32
C ASP A 7 11.84 17.82 -12.28
N LEU A 8 10.56 18.21 -12.22
CA LEU A 8 9.57 17.56 -11.36
C LEU A 8 9.36 16.09 -11.79
N ALA A 9 9.26 15.80 -13.08
CA ALA A 9 9.13 14.42 -13.59
C ALA A 9 10.33 13.55 -13.19
N HIS A 10 11.55 14.08 -13.26
CA HIS A 10 12.76 13.38 -12.82
C HIS A 10 12.76 13.15 -11.30
N THR A 11 12.37 14.16 -10.52
CA THR A 11 12.25 14.06 -9.06
C THR A 11 11.22 12.99 -8.65
N VAL A 12 10.08 12.94 -9.34
CA VAL A 12 9.05 11.89 -9.21
C VAL A 12 9.61 10.51 -9.57
N ALA A 13 10.37 10.41 -10.66
CA ALA A 13 10.95 9.14 -11.08
C ALA A 13 11.97 8.58 -10.08
N LEU A 14 12.73 9.47 -9.41
CA LEU A 14 13.66 9.12 -8.33
C LEU A 14 12.98 8.79 -7.00
N GLY A 15 11.66 9.00 -6.88
CA GLY A 15 10.92 8.82 -5.64
C GLY A 15 11.31 9.81 -4.54
N SER A 16 11.91 10.95 -4.92
CA SER A 16 12.43 11.97 -3.99
C SER A 16 11.52 13.19 -3.89
N ILE A 17 10.19 12.98 -3.91
CA ILE A 17 9.20 14.05 -3.90
C ILE A 17 8.78 14.45 -2.49
N GLY A 18 8.79 15.75 -2.22
CA GLY A 18 8.20 16.33 -1.01
C GLY A 18 6.70 16.62 -1.17
N ASP A 19 6.06 17.16 -0.12
CA ASP A 19 4.64 17.51 -0.13
C ASP A 19 4.31 18.60 -1.17
N GLU A 20 5.24 19.52 -1.41
CA GLU A 20 5.13 20.55 -2.43
C GLU A 20 5.10 19.95 -3.84
N ASP A 21 6.04 19.05 -4.13
CA ASP A 21 6.12 18.33 -5.39
C ASP A 21 4.89 17.45 -5.62
N GLN A 22 4.39 16.79 -4.57
CA GLN A 22 3.14 16.01 -4.66
C GLN A 22 1.96 16.88 -5.09
N ARG A 23 1.85 18.10 -4.56
CA ARG A 23 0.81 19.04 -4.99
C ARG A 23 0.99 19.47 -6.43
N ALA A 24 2.21 19.80 -6.85
CA ALA A 24 2.50 20.17 -8.24
C ALA A 24 2.19 19.03 -9.22
N VAL A 25 2.47 17.78 -8.84
CA VAL A 25 2.09 16.60 -9.63
C VAL A 25 0.57 16.48 -9.73
N ALA A 26 -0.16 16.65 -8.61
CA ALA A 26 -1.62 16.60 -8.63
C ALA A 26 -2.21 17.67 -9.57
N GLU A 27 -1.70 18.91 -9.53
CA GLU A 27 -2.12 19.99 -10.42
C GLU A 27 -1.90 19.67 -11.91
N ILE A 28 -0.79 19.01 -12.25
CA ILE A 28 -0.53 18.55 -13.61
C ILE A 28 -1.50 17.43 -13.99
N LEU A 29 -1.75 16.48 -13.11
CA LEU A 29 -2.63 15.32 -13.38
C LEU A 29 -4.12 15.65 -13.42
N ASP A 30 -4.53 16.73 -12.74
CA ASP A 30 -5.91 17.23 -12.71
C ASP A 30 -6.19 18.27 -13.81
N THR A 31 -5.18 18.70 -14.57
CA THR A 31 -5.34 19.64 -15.68
C THR A 31 -6.09 19.01 -16.87
N ASP A 32 -6.96 19.81 -17.52
CA ASP A 32 -7.71 19.42 -18.71
C ASP A 32 -6.84 19.21 -19.98
N ASP A 33 -5.58 19.66 -19.95
CA ASP A 33 -4.59 19.43 -20.99
C ASP A 33 -4.08 17.97 -20.94
N SER A 34 -4.71 17.12 -21.74
CA SER A 34 -4.34 15.71 -21.89
C SER A 34 -2.96 15.51 -22.53
N VAL A 35 -2.50 16.45 -23.36
CA VAL A 35 -1.18 16.39 -24.00
C VAL A 35 -0.10 16.62 -22.96
N LEU A 36 -0.29 17.60 -22.08
CA LEU A 36 0.61 17.86 -20.97
C LEU A 36 0.71 16.65 -20.02
N ARG A 37 -0.41 16.06 -19.63
CA ARG A 37 -0.43 14.88 -18.76
C ARG A 37 0.27 13.68 -19.36
N ALA A 38 0.02 13.43 -20.65
CA ALA A 38 0.67 12.35 -21.37
C ALA A 38 2.19 12.56 -21.46
N ALA A 39 2.63 13.77 -21.80
CA ALA A 39 4.05 14.11 -21.88
C ALA A 39 4.75 13.95 -20.51
N PHE A 40 4.11 14.41 -19.43
CA PHE A 40 4.66 14.29 -18.07
C PHE A 40 4.79 12.82 -17.65
N THR A 41 3.74 12.03 -17.85
CA THR A 41 3.74 10.60 -17.52
C THR A 41 4.81 9.85 -18.33
N GLN A 42 4.99 10.22 -19.59
CA GLN A 42 6.01 9.64 -20.46
C GLN A 42 7.43 9.94 -19.95
N GLU A 43 7.72 11.18 -19.55
CA GLU A 43 9.03 11.57 -19.01
C GLU A 43 9.37 10.82 -17.72
N VAL A 44 8.39 10.68 -16.81
CA VAL A 44 8.53 9.88 -15.58
C VAL A 44 8.86 8.43 -15.93
N GLN A 45 8.14 7.85 -16.89
CA GLN A 45 8.31 6.46 -17.28
C GLN A 45 9.68 6.20 -17.92
N GLN A 46 10.11 7.06 -18.84
CA GLN A 46 11.43 6.95 -19.48
C GLN A 46 12.57 7.03 -18.46
N THR A 47 12.44 7.93 -17.49
CA THR A 47 13.43 8.04 -16.41
C THR A 47 13.46 6.76 -15.55
N ARG A 48 12.29 6.21 -15.20
CA ARG A 48 12.20 4.94 -14.47
C ARG A 48 12.80 3.76 -15.23
N GLU A 49 12.62 3.71 -16.54
CA GLU A 49 13.23 2.68 -17.40
C GLU A 49 14.76 2.77 -17.41
N ALA A 50 15.31 3.98 -17.52
CA ALA A 50 16.74 4.20 -17.43
C ALA A 50 17.30 3.77 -16.05
N LEU A 51 16.59 4.11 -14.97
CA LEU A 51 16.97 3.70 -13.61
C LEU A 51 16.86 2.18 -13.42
N ALA A 52 15.82 1.55 -13.97
CA ALA A 52 15.66 0.09 -13.92
C ALA A 52 16.82 -0.61 -14.63
N LEU A 53 17.25 -0.11 -15.80
CA LEU A 53 18.43 -0.61 -16.49
C LEU A 53 19.69 -0.43 -15.64
N ALA A 54 19.89 0.75 -15.05
CA ALA A 54 21.04 1.00 -14.18
C ALA A 54 21.06 0.10 -12.94
N ALA A 55 19.90 -0.19 -12.35
CA ALA A 55 19.77 -1.06 -11.19
C ALA A 55 20.23 -2.49 -11.47
N THR A 56 20.10 -2.98 -12.72
CA THR A 56 20.61 -4.31 -13.09
C THR A 56 22.14 -4.39 -12.95
N ALA A 57 22.86 -3.31 -13.28
CA ALA A 57 24.31 -3.24 -13.13
C ALA A 57 24.74 -3.10 -11.66
N ALA A 58 23.89 -2.53 -10.80
CA ALA A 58 24.15 -2.37 -9.36
C ALA A 58 23.62 -3.53 -8.50
N ALA A 59 23.11 -4.60 -9.11
CA ALA A 59 22.44 -5.68 -8.40
C ALA A 59 23.42 -6.47 -7.51
N THR A 60 23.03 -6.65 -6.24
CA THR A 60 23.75 -7.49 -5.28
C THR A 60 22.91 -8.70 -4.88
N THR A 61 23.53 -9.86 -4.68
CA THR A 61 22.84 -11.07 -4.26
C THR A 61 22.18 -10.88 -2.88
N PRO A 62 20.86 -11.08 -2.75
CA PRO A 62 20.18 -10.97 -1.46
C PRO A 62 20.51 -12.16 -0.54
N PRO A 63 20.34 -12.03 0.79
CA PRO A 63 20.50 -13.14 1.72
C PRO A 63 19.56 -14.31 1.38
N PRO A 64 20.03 -15.58 1.41
CA PRO A 64 19.25 -16.73 0.94
C PRO A 64 17.94 -16.93 1.74
N ALA A 65 17.98 -16.69 3.06
CA ALA A 65 16.81 -16.78 3.93
C ALA A 65 15.72 -15.72 3.64
N LEU A 66 15.99 -14.70 2.82
CA LEU A 66 14.98 -13.72 2.42
C LEU A 66 13.88 -14.36 1.56
N ARG A 67 14.25 -15.28 0.67
CA ARG A 67 13.29 -15.95 -0.22
C ARG A 67 12.25 -16.73 0.58
N ASP A 68 12.69 -17.53 1.54
CA ASP A 68 11.79 -18.35 2.36
C ASP A 68 10.86 -17.50 3.21
N ARG A 69 11.37 -16.41 3.80
CA ARG A 69 10.55 -15.44 4.56
C ARG A 69 9.50 -14.77 3.70
N LEU A 70 9.84 -14.36 2.47
CA LEU A 70 8.88 -13.76 1.53
C LEU A 70 7.79 -14.75 1.13
N LEU A 71 8.16 -15.99 0.79
CA LEU A 71 7.20 -17.02 0.41
C LEU A 71 6.25 -17.39 1.57
N ALA A 72 6.75 -17.44 2.81
CA ALA A 72 5.92 -17.65 3.99
C ALA A 72 4.96 -16.48 4.25
N ALA A 73 5.42 -15.24 4.04
CA ALA A 73 4.58 -14.04 4.18
C ALA A 73 3.45 -14.01 3.15
N ILE A 74 3.75 -14.31 1.88
CA ILE A 74 2.75 -14.41 0.80
C ILE A 74 1.73 -15.51 1.13
N ALA A 75 2.17 -16.68 1.57
CA ALA A 75 1.25 -17.77 1.93
C ALA A 75 0.30 -17.40 3.09
N THR A 76 0.77 -16.55 4.02
CA THR A 76 -0.04 -16.04 5.14
C THR A 76 -1.08 -15.02 4.66
N ASP A 77 -0.70 -14.13 3.73
CA ASP A 77 -1.59 -13.10 3.15
C ASP A 77 -2.65 -13.71 2.21
N GLN A 78 -2.32 -14.81 1.54
CA GLN A 78 -3.24 -15.57 0.68
C GLN A 78 -4.11 -16.59 1.46
N ALA A 79 -3.94 -16.69 2.78
CA ALA A 79 -4.90 -17.42 3.58
C ALA A 79 -6.27 -16.73 3.42
N PRO A 80 -7.37 -17.47 3.17
CA PRO A 80 -8.69 -16.87 3.22
C PRO A 80 -8.81 -16.12 4.55
N PRO A 81 -9.49 -14.95 4.60
CA PRO A 81 -9.69 -14.25 5.85
C PRO A 81 -10.25 -15.29 6.80
N ASN A 82 -9.44 -15.71 7.78
CA ASN A 82 -9.86 -16.69 8.74
C ASN A 82 -11.07 -16.03 9.37
N THR A 83 -12.27 -16.52 9.02
CA THR A 83 -13.52 -15.99 9.53
C THR A 83 -13.34 -16.04 11.02
N ILE A 84 -13.06 -14.89 11.64
CA ILE A 84 -13.12 -14.75 13.07
C ILE A 84 -14.61 -14.91 13.33
N HIS A 85 -15.05 -16.16 13.45
CA HIS A 85 -16.25 -16.53 14.15
C HIS A 85 -15.99 -16.03 15.56
N HIS A 86 -16.38 -14.77 15.78
CA HIS A 86 -16.75 -14.29 17.08
C HIS A 86 -17.84 -15.24 17.54
N SER A 87 -17.42 -16.30 18.23
CA SER A 87 -18.27 -17.14 19.04
C SER A 87 -18.83 -16.22 20.11
N HIS A 88 -19.87 -15.47 19.75
CA HIS A 88 -20.71 -14.78 20.69
C HIS A 88 -21.37 -15.90 21.49
N THR A 89 -20.71 -16.30 22.56
CA THR A 89 -21.24 -17.19 23.58
C THR A 89 -22.32 -16.36 24.26
N THR A 90 -23.52 -16.42 23.70
CA THR A 90 -24.71 -15.90 24.34
C THR A 90 -24.90 -16.72 25.61
N PHE A 91 -24.35 -16.22 26.71
CA PHE A 91 -24.69 -16.65 28.06
C PHE A 91 -26.19 -16.40 28.24
N HIS A 92 -26.99 -17.42 27.96
CA HIS A 92 -28.38 -17.46 28.33
C HIS A 92 -28.41 -17.65 29.85
N HIS A 93 -28.35 -16.54 30.58
CA HIS A 93 -28.45 -16.52 32.04
C HIS A 93 -29.85 -17.05 32.39
N GLY A 94 -29.89 -18.29 32.89
CA GLY A 94 -31.11 -18.90 33.42
C GLY A 94 -31.62 -18.06 34.59
N ASN A 95 -32.79 -17.47 34.40
CA ASN A 95 -33.50 -16.72 35.42
C ASN A 95 -34.04 -17.70 36.48
N GLY A 96 -33.16 -18.11 37.39
CA GLY A 96 -33.49 -18.88 38.58
C GLY A 96 -34.18 -17.99 39.61
N ARG A 97 -35.50 -17.80 39.45
CA ARG A 97 -36.36 -17.28 40.52
C ARG A 97 -36.41 -18.31 41.65
N SER A 98 -35.53 -18.15 42.63
CA SER A 98 -35.63 -18.84 43.93
C SER A 98 -36.62 -18.09 44.81
N SER A 99 -37.88 -18.53 44.83
CA SER A 99 -38.83 -18.18 45.88
C SER A 99 -38.39 -18.86 47.19
N GLN A 100 -38.07 -18.07 48.22
CA GLN A 100 -37.90 -18.54 49.60
C GLN A 100 -39.25 -19.02 50.19
N PRO A 101 -39.28 -20.09 51.01
CA PRO A 101 -40.33 -20.28 51.99
C PRO A 101 -39.89 -19.78 53.38
N VAL A 102 -40.76 -18.99 53.99
CA VAL A 102 -40.71 -18.52 55.38
C VAL A 102 -40.92 -19.72 56.31
N ARG A 103 -40.11 -19.81 57.37
CA ARG A 103 -40.21 -20.81 58.43
C ARG A 103 -41.29 -20.40 59.44
N ASP A 104 -42.10 -21.38 59.85
CA ASP A 104 -42.57 -21.59 61.23
C ASP A 104 -42.61 -23.11 61.49
#